data_AF-A0A0Q7ZBE4-F1
#
_entry.id   AF-A0A0Q7ZBE4-F1
#
_cell.length_a   1.000
_cell.length_b   1.000
_cell.length_c   1.000
_cell.angle_alpha   90.00
_cell.angle_beta   90.00
_cell.angle_gamma   90.00
#
_symmetry.space_group_name_H-M   'P 1'
#
loop_
_entity.id
_entity.type
_entity.pdbx_description
1 polymer ?
#
loop_
_entity_poly.entity_id
_entity_poly.type
_entity_poly.pdbx_seq_one_letter_code
_entity_poly.pdbx_strand_id
1 'polypeptide(L)'
;MLNDLPDILLRHRRAVGLAAILLSILTWTVDLTDLVYHCPYCRVQRTMIGVLGLLLILPNPAHWLVRYLSAIFALFGLAVACTQHFRGWAKIMGGEFSWGEQWYVNAWMLSGFAIFILTALLLLIWRWRPAVAVVDES
;
A
#
# COMPACT_ATOMS: atom_id res chain seq x y z
N MET A 1 -22.09 7.71 -1.56
CA MET A 1 -20.93 7.81 -0.65
C MET A 1 -19.72 7.01 -1.12
N LEU A 2 -19.82 5.70 -1.42
CA LEU A 2 -18.66 4.93 -1.95
C LEU A 2 -18.24 5.35 -3.37
N ASN A 3 -19.16 5.83 -4.19
CA ASN A 3 -18.89 6.23 -5.58
C ASN A 3 -17.92 7.43 -5.67
N ASP A 4 -17.96 8.34 -4.69
CA ASP A 4 -17.18 9.59 -4.69
C ASP A 4 -15.84 9.45 -3.93
N LEU A 5 -15.61 8.31 -3.29
CA LEU A 5 -14.44 8.07 -2.43
C LEU A 5 -13.11 8.32 -3.15
N PRO A 6 -12.89 7.85 -4.39
CA PRO A 6 -11.63 8.10 -5.08
C PRO A 6 -11.39 9.59 -5.36
N ASP A 7 -12.44 10.35 -5.64
CA ASP A 7 -12.32 11.79 -5.93
C ASP A 7 -12.03 12.58 -4.65
N ILE A 8 -12.61 12.19 -3.52
CA ILE A 8 -12.29 12.75 -2.20
C ILE A 8 -10.82 12.48 -1.83
N LEU A 9 -10.34 11.25 -2.07
CA LEU A 9 -8.96 10.87 -1.82
C LEU A 9 -7.98 11.62 -2.74
N LEU A 10 -8.33 11.79 -4.02
CA LEU A 10 -7.51 12.56 -4.97
C LEU A 10 -7.49 14.05 -4.66
N ARG A 11 -8.59 14.62 -4.17
CA ARG A 11 -8.63 16.00 -3.67
C ARG A 11 -7.59 16.22 -2.55
N HIS A 12 -7.43 15.22 -1.69
CA HIS A 12 -6.46 15.22 -0.60
C HIS A 12 -5.22 14.35 -0.88
N ARG A 13 -4.83 14.18 -2.16
CA ARG A 13 -3.76 13.25 -2.56
C ARG A 13 -2.46 13.38 -1.77
N ARG A 14 -2.08 14.62 -1.43
CA ARG A 14 -0.85 14.89 -0.67
C ARG A 14 -0.98 14.36 0.76
N ALA A 15 -2.13 14.55 1.39
CA ALA A 15 -2.40 13.99 2.72
C ALA A 15 -2.43 12.46 2.68
N VAL A 16 -3.04 11.85 1.64
CA VAL A 16 -3.05 10.39 1.46
C VAL A 16 -1.63 9.83 1.29
N GLY A 17 -0.83 10.44 0.41
CA GLY A 17 0.56 10.05 0.22
C GLY A 17 1.40 10.24 1.48
N LEU A 18 1.21 11.36 2.21
CA LEU A 18 1.90 11.61 3.47
C LEU A 18 1.51 10.58 4.53
N ALA A 19 0.22 10.23 4.63
CA ALA A 19 -0.24 9.19 5.54
C ALA A 19 0.42 7.83 5.22
N ALA A 20 0.56 7.47 3.94
CA ALA A 20 1.25 6.25 3.53
C ALA A 20 2.74 6.26 3.90
N ILE A 21 3.42 7.39 3.72
CA ILE A 21 4.82 7.56 4.13
C ILE A 21 4.96 7.46 5.65
N LEU A 22 4.11 8.17 6.40
CA LEU A 22 4.12 8.13 7.86
C LEU A 22 3.86 6.71 8.39
N LEU A 23 2.92 5.98 7.77
CA LEU A 23 2.67 4.58 8.09
C LEU A 23 3.90 3.71 7.83
N SER A 24 4.57 3.90 6.69
CA SER A 24 5.81 3.19 6.35
C SER A 24 6.91 3.47 7.37
N ILE A 25 7.14 4.73 7.73
CA ILE A 25 8.15 5.13 8.72
C ILE A 25 7.83 4.54 10.09
N LEU A 26 6.59 4.71 10.58
CA LEU A 26 6.18 4.19 11.88
C LEU A 26 6.39 2.68 11.98
N THR A 27 5.98 1.95 10.95
CA THR A 27 6.09 0.49 10.93
C THR A 27 7.53 0.01 10.72
N TRP A 28 8.40 0.80 10.09
CA TRP A 28 9.84 0.59 10.08
C TRP A 28 10.47 0.85 11.44
N THR A 29 10.10 1.93 12.13
CA THR A 29 10.58 2.23 13.48
C THR A 29 10.29 1.07 14.42
N VAL A 30 9.05 0.56 14.42
CA VAL A 30 8.66 -0.61 15.22
C VAL A 30 9.53 -1.84 14.93
N ASP A 31 9.86 -2.08 13.66
CA ASP A 31 10.72 -3.20 13.24
C ASP A 31 12.18 -3.05 13.71
N LEU A 32 12.72 -1.83 13.64
CA LEU A 32 14.11 -1.51 14.02
C LEU A 32 14.31 -1.46 15.53
N THR A 33 13.24 -1.21 16.29
CA THR A 33 13.26 -1.24 17.75
C THR A 33 13.05 -2.64 18.32
N ASP A 34 12.99 -3.68 17.49
CA ASP A 34 12.73 -5.08 17.89
C ASP A 34 11.41 -5.28 18.66
N LEU A 35 10.47 -4.34 18.53
CA LEU A 35 9.14 -4.43 19.16
C LEU A 35 8.27 -5.52 18.50
N VAL A 36 8.60 -5.94 17.27
CA VAL A 36 7.90 -6.98 16.51
C VAL A 36 8.94 -7.89 15.86
N TYR A 37 8.60 -9.17 15.71
CA TYR A 37 9.44 -10.13 15.00
C TYR A 37 9.80 -9.66 13.59
N HIS A 38 11.03 -9.93 13.17
CA HIS A 38 11.50 -9.58 11.84
C HIS A 38 10.79 -10.40 10.77
N CYS A 39 9.96 -9.74 9.98
CA CYS A 39 9.26 -10.37 8.87
C CYS A 39 9.76 -9.84 7.53
N PRO A 40 10.41 -10.67 6.68
CA PRO A 40 10.92 -10.22 5.39
C PRO A 40 9.79 -9.74 4.46
N TYR A 41 8.62 -10.39 4.52
CA TYR A 41 7.43 -10.00 3.76
C TYR A 41 6.92 -8.61 4.18
N CYS A 42 6.83 -8.35 5.49
CA CYS A 42 6.38 -7.06 6.01
C CYS A 42 7.35 -5.94 5.64
N ARG A 43 8.67 -6.17 5.69
CA ARG A 43 9.68 -5.17 5.29
C ARG A 43 9.51 -4.72 3.85
N VAL A 44 9.27 -5.67 2.93
CA VAL A 44 8.95 -5.34 1.53
C VAL A 44 7.66 -4.55 1.44
N GLN A 45 6.58 -5.01 2.07
CA GLN A 45 5.27 -4.34 2.02
C GLN A 45 5.35 -2.89 2.50
N ARG A 46 5.94 -2.64 3.68
CA ARG A 46 6.09 -1.31 4.27
C ARG A 46 6.92 -0.39 3.37
N THR A 47 7.99 -0.92 2.78
CA THR A 47 8.84 -0.16 1.84
C THR A 47 8.07 0.22 0.59
N MET A 48 7.34 -0.72 -0.03
CA MET A 48 6.56 -0.44 -1.24
C MET A 48 5.40 0.54 -0.97
N ILE A 49 4.75 0.46 0.20
CA ILE A 49 3.75 1.46 0.62
C ILE A 49 4.36 2.86 0.70
N GLY A 50 5.54 2.99 1.34
CA GLY A 50 6.24 4.28 1.45
C GLY A 50 6.66 4.84 0.09
N VAL A 51 7.21 3.99 -0.78
CA VAL A 51 7.63 4.39 -2.14
C VAL A 51 6.42 4.83 -2.98
N LEU A 52 5.31 4.08 -2.97
CA LEU A 52 4.10 4.50 -3.68
C LEU A 52 3.50 5.79 -3.09
N GLY A 53 3.57 5.97 -1.77
CA GLY A 53 3.21 7.21 -1.10
C GLY A 53 4.02 8.41 -1.60
N LEU A 54 5.34 8.25 -1.75
CA LEU A 54 6.22 9.27 -2.33
C LEU A 54 5.85 9.58 -3.79
N LEU A 55 5.64 8.56 -4.61
CA LEU A 55 5.27 8.72 -6.02
C LEU A 55 3.92 9.43 -6.19
N LEU A 56 2.96 9.22 -5.28
CA LEU A 56 1.66 9.89 -5.29
C LEU A 56 1.75 11.40 -4.96
N ILE A 57 2.73 11.83 -4.15
CA ILE A 57 2.90 13.24 -3.76
C ILE A 57 3.60 14.07 -4.85
N LEU A 58 4.33 13.42 -5.77
CA LEU A 58 5.05 14.09 -6.84
C LEU A 58 4.14 15.08 -7.60
N PRO A 59 4.70 16.17 -8.16
CA PRO A 59 3.90 17.20 -8.84
C PRO A 59 2.98 16.63 -9.93
N ASN A 60 3.50 15.65 -10.70
CA ASN A 60 2.81 15.00 -11.79
C ASN A 60 2.83 13.45 -11.67
N PRO A 61 1.88 12.84 -10.92
CA PRO A 61 1.73 11.39 -10.83
C PRO A 61 1.32 10.73 -12.15
N ALA A 62 0.76 11.49 -13.09
CA ALA A 62 0.41 10.99 -14.42
C ALA A 62 1.62 10.88 -15.37
N HIS A 63 2.78 11.41 -15.00
CA HIS A 63 3.98 11.29 -15.80
C HIS A 63 4.29 9.80 -16.06
N TRP A 64 4.60 9.45 -17.30
CA TRP A 64 4.80 8.06 -17.72
C TRP A 64 5.78 7.31 -16.81
N LEU A 65 6.93 7.92 -16.51
CA LEU A 65 7.95 7.32 -15.63
C LEU A 65 7.41 7.05 -14.21
N VAL A 66 6.59 7.94 -13.66
CA VAL A 66 5.99 7.77 -12.33
C VAL A 66 5.02 6.59 -12.34
N ARG A 67 4.17 6.48 -13.37
CA ARG A 67 3.26 5.33 -13.53
C ARG A 67 4.00 4.02 -13.75
N TYR A 68 5.07 4.04 -14.55
CA TYR A 68 5.92 2.88 -14.81
C TYR A 68 6.56 2.35 -13.52
N LEU A 69 7.23 3.24 -12.76
CA LEU A 69 7.83 2.88 -11.48
C LEU A 69 6.77 2.45 -10.46
N SER A 70 5.63 3.13 -10.41
CA SER A 70 4.51 2.76 -9.53
C SER A 70 4.01 1.35 -9.84
N ALA A 71 3.90 0.98 -11.12
CA ALA A 71 3.50 -0.36 -11.52
C ALA A 71 4.52 -1.42 -11.04
N ILE A 72 5.83 -1.19 -11.24
CA ILE A 72 6.88 -2.10 -10.78
C ILE A 72 6.80 -2.33 -9.27
N PHE A 73 6.78 -1.24 -8.49
CA PHE A 73 6.78 -1.33 -7.03
C PHE A 73 5.47 -1.91 -6.47
N ALA A 74 4.34 -1.55 -7.07
CA ALA A 74 3.05 -2.13 -6.68
C ALA A 74 2.97 -3.62 -7.01
N LEU A 75 3.40 -4.04 -8.20
CA LEU A 75 3.42 -5.46 -8.58
C LEU A 75 4.29 -6.28 -7.63
N PHE A 76 5.50 -5.80 -7.32
CA PHE A 76 6.38 -6.49 -6.39
C PHE A 76 5.78 -6.55 -4.97
N GLY A 77 5.30 -5.42 -4.46
CA GLY A 77 4.67 -5.36 -3.13
C GLY A 77 3.44 -6.26 -3.02
N LEU A 78 2.57 -6.26 -4.03
CA LEU A 78 1.36 -7.08 -4.09
C LEU A 78 1.70 -8.56 -4.22
N ALA A 79 2.68 -8.94 -5.05
CA ALA A 79 3.12 -10.33 -5.15
C ALA A 79 3.57 -10.87 -3.78
N VAL A 80 4.36 -10.10 -3.04
CA VAL A 80 4.83 -10.46 -1.69
C VAL A 80 3.67 -10.49 -0.68
N ALA A 81 2.78 -9.50 -0.72
CA ALA A 81 1.64 -9.41 0.20
C ALA A 81 0.63 -10.54 -0.02
N CYS A 82 0.24 -10.81 -1.27
CA CYS A 82 -0.61 -11.93 -1.65
C CYS A 82 0.02 -13.27 -1.26
N THR A 83 1.34 -13.42 -1.44
CA THR A 83 2.05 -14.64 -1.01
C THR A 83 1.95 -14.85 0.51
N GLN A 84 2.19 -13.81 1.31
CA GLN A 84 2.06 -13.89 2.77
C GLN A 84 0.61 -14.17 3.18
N HIS A 85 -0.35 -13.49 2.56
CA HIS A 85 -1.76 -13.63 2.86
C HIS A 85 -2.28 -15.05 2.53
N PHE A 86 -1.88 -15.59 1.38
CA PHE A 86 -2.24 -16.95 0.97
C PHE A 86 -1.62 -18.00 1.90
N ARG A 87 -0.39 -17.81 2.36
CA ARG A 87 0.21 -18.69 3.38
C ARG A 87 -0.57 -18.67 4.71
N GLY A 88 -1.11 -17.52 5.09
CA GLY A 88 -2.02 -17.44 6.23
C GLY A 88 -3.29 -18.26 6.00
N TRP A 89 -3.90 -18.14 4.82
CA TRP A 89 -5.05 -18.98 4.44
C TRP A 89 -4.71 -20.48 4.46
N ALA A 90 -3.54 -20.88 3.93
CA ALA A 90 -3.11 -22.27 3.96
C ALA A 90 -3.02 -22.82 5.39
N LYS A 91 -2.50 -22.02 6.34
CA LYS A 91 -2.47 -22.38 7.77
C LYS A 91 -3.87 -22.48 8.39
N ILE A 92 -4.79 -21.58 8.02
CA ILE A 92 -6.18 -21.61 8.47
C ILE A 92 -6.85 -22.92 8.04
N MET A 93 -6.72 -23.26 6.76
CA MET A 93 -7.32 -24.47 6.20
C MET A 93 -6.64 -25.75 6.73
N GLY A 94 -5.36 -25.68 7.08
CA GLY A 94 -4.61 -26.78 7.69
C GLY A 94 -4.85 -26.98 9.19
N GLY A 95 -5.64 -26.12 9.85
CA GLY A 95 -5.89 -26.20 11.30
C GLY A 95 -4.70 -25.79 12.17
N GLU A 96 -3.60 -25.31 11.58
CA GLU A 96 -2.39 -24.84 12.29
C GLU A 96 -2.47 -23.35 12.64
N PHE A 97 -3.58 -22.69 12.32
CA PHE A 97 -3.73 -21.25 12.53
C PHE A 97 -4.05 -20.94 13.99
N SER A 98 -3.23 -20.05 14.55
CA SER A 98 -3.42 -19.47 15.86
C SER A 98 -3.51 -17.95 15.71
N TRP A 99 -4.56 -17.36 16.29
CA TRP A 99 -4.69 -15.91 16.40
C TRP A 99 -3.61 -15.32 17.33
N GLY A 100 -3.12 -16.10 18.30
CA GLY A 100 -2.22 -15.65 19.36
C GLY A 100 -2.86 -14.62 20.29
N GLU A 101 -2.17 -14.27 21.38
CA GLU A 101 -2.62 -13.21 22.31
C GLU A 101 -2.66 -11.83 21.63
N GLN A 102 -1.79 -11.60 20.64
CA GLN A 102 -1.72 -10.35 19.88
C GLN A 102 -2.29 -10.50 18.47
N TRP A 103 -3.59 -10.84 18.38
CA TRP A 103 -4.29 -11.05 17.11
C TRP A 103 -4.15 -9.87 16.12
N TYR A 104 -3.98 -8.64 16.62
CA TYR A 104 -3.87 -7.43 15.81
C TYR A 104 -2.53 -7.30 15.05
N VAL A 105 -1.48 -8.03 15.45
CA VAL A 105 -0.20 -8.11 14.72
C VAL A 105 -0.06 -9.41 13.92
N ASN A 106 -1.16 -10.15 13.73
CA ASN A 106 -1.13 -11.38 12.96
C ASN A 106 -0.72 -11.12 11.49
N ALA A 107 0.26 -11.87 11.00
CA ALA A 107 0.79 -11.76 9.65
C ALA A 107 -0.28 -11.83 8.55
N TRP A 108 -1.32 -12.63 8.73
CA TRP A 108 -2.40 -12.76 7.75
C TRP A 108 -3.20 -11.46 7.63
N MET A 109 -3.52 -10.81 8.75
CA MET A 109 -4.30 -9.58 8.77
C MET A 109 -3.49 -8.38 8.25
N LEU A 110 -2.22 -8.24 8.67
CA LEU A 110 -1.33 -7.19 8.18
C LEU A 110 -1.12 -7.27 6.66
N SER A 111 -0.91 -8.47 6.13
CA SER A 111 -0.77 -8.65 4.67
C SER A 111 -2.06 -8.33 3.91
N GLY A 112 -3.23 -8.60 4.50
CA GLY A 112 -4.51 -8.16 3.97
C GLY A 112 -4.58 -6.63 3.84
N PHE A 113 -4.27 -5.90 4.93
CA PHE A 113 -4.23 -4.43 4.89
C PHE A 113 -3.19 -3.90 3.88
N ALA A 114 -2.03 -4.54 3.79
CA ALA A 114 -1.02 -4.16 2.81
C ALA A 114 -1.53 -4.29 1.37
N ILE A 115 -2.26 -5.37 1.04
CA ILE A 115 -2.87 -5.55 -0.28
C ILE A 115 -3.83 -4.40 -0.60
N PHE A 116 -4.71 -4.04 0.35
CA PHE A 116 -5.66 -2.93 0.16
C PHE A 116 -4.94 -1.60 -0.05
N ILE A 117 -3.93 -1.29 0.76
CA ILE A 117 -3.20 -0.02 0.68
C ILE A 117 -2.41 0.07 -0.63
N LEU A 118 -1.64 -0.97 -0.98
CA LEU A 118 -0.85 -0.98 -2.22
C LEU A 118 -1.73 -0.85 -3.45
N THR A 119 -2.87 -1.56 -3.47
CA THR A 119 -3.84 -1.48 -4.57
C THR A 119 -4.45 -0.07 -4.65
N ALA A 120 -4.89 0.49 -3.52
CA ALA A 120 -5.47 1.83 -3.49
C ALA A 120 -4.48 2.89 -3.98
N LEU A 121 -3.22 2.85 -3.51
CA LEU A 121 -2.18 3.80 -3.95
C LEU A 121 -1.92 3.69 -5.45
N LEU A 122 -1.80 2.48 -6.00
CA LEU A 122 -1.61 2.27 -7.43
C LEU A 122 -2.78 2.85 -8.24
N LEU A 123 -4.02 2.54 -7.84
CA LEU A 123 -5.21 3.02 -8.53
C LEU A 123 -5.36 4.54 -8.45
N LEU A 124 -5.01 5.17 -7.32
CA LEU A 124 -5.02 6.62 -7.18
C LEU A 124 -3.99 7.29 -8.11
N ILE A 125 -2.77 6.75 -8.20
CA ILE A 125 -1.74 7.25 -9.12
C ILE A 125 -2.21 7.16 -10.57
N TRP A 126 -2.86 6.06 -10.94
CA TRP A 126 -3.39 5.85 -12.29
C TRP A 126 -4.63 6.70 -12.61
N ARG A 127 -5.52 6.91 -11.64
CA ARG A 127 -6.72 7.74 -11.81
C ARG A 127 -6.40 9.23 -11.87
N TRP A 128 -5.31 9.69 -11.25
CA TRP A 128 -4.96 11.10 -11.26
C TRP A 128 -4.75 11.61 -12.69
N ARG A 129 -5.42 12.73 -13.01
CA ARG A 129 -5.31 13.46 -14.28
C ARG A 129 -4.76 14.87 -14.00
N PRO A 130 -3.82 15.37 -14.81
CA PRO A 130 -3.40 16.76 -14.74
C PRO A 130 -4.54 17.68 -15.20
N ALA A 131 -4.71 18.83 -14.55
CA ALA A 131 -5.79 19.78 -14.85
C ALA A 131 -5.77 20.29 -16.31
N VAL A 132 -4.59 20.32 -16.94
CA VAL A 132 -4.42 20.73 -18.35
C VAL A 132 -5.09 19.75 -19.32
N ALA A 133 -5.14 18.45 -18.98
CA ALA A 133 -5.73 17.44 -19.87
C ALA A 133 -7.26 17.49 -19.93
N VAL A 134 -7.93 18.22 -19.02
CA VAL A 134 -9.40 18.34 -19.00
C VAL A 134 -9.92 19.41 -19.96
N VAL A 135 -9.05 20.36 -20.35
CA VAL A 135 -9.43 21.50 -21.21
C VAL A 135 -9.38 21.15 -22.70
N ASP A 136 -8.61 20.11 -23.09
CA ASP A 136 -8.44 19.70 -24.49
C ASP A 136 -9.51 18.69 -24.97
N GLU A 137 -10.38 18.21 -24.08
CA GLU A 137 -11.46 17.24 -24.38
C GLU A 137 -12.88 17.84 -24.35
N SER A 138 -13.02 19.17 -24.21
CA SER A 138 -14.31 19.90 -24.25
C SER A 138 -14.44 20.77 -25.49
#